data_AF-A0A242U6I5-F1
#
_entry.id   AF-A0A242U6I5-F1
#
_cell.length_a   1.000
_cell.length_b   1.000
_cell.length_c   1.000
_cell.angle_alpha   90.00
_cell.angle_beta   90.00
_cell.angle_gamma   90.00
#
_symmetry.space_group_name_H-M   'P 1'
#
loop_
_entity.id
_entity.type
_entity.pdbx_description
1 polymer ?
#
loop_
_entity_poly.entity_id
_entity_poly.type
_entity_poly.pdbx_seq_one_letter_code
_entity_poly.pdbx_strand_id
1 'polypeptide(L)'
;MKLFAFLICAIVSSGCFASTQEDFELTYYKLMERYIQTQSDRNQVISTEAKTEQEDLVRSNKLKTLDCKGWKENIELFDFILSRFKEYESASEEVRIMGYTKENLIEDSEWLREQLDKPENKCK
;
A
#
# COMPACT_ATOMS: atom_id res chain seq x y z
N MET A 1 39.26 -6.87 -41.16
CA MET A 1 38.94 -6.71 -39.72
C MET A 1 38.28 -5.35 -39.50
N LYS A 2 37.29 -5.26 -38.61
CA LYS A 2 36.48 -4.05 -38.22
C LYS A 2 35.03 -3.93 -38.75
N LEU A 3 34.25 -5.01 -38.81
CA LEU A 3 32.78 -4.89 -39.03
C LEU A 3 31.91 -5.76 -38.10
N PHE A 4 32.51 -6.55 -37.20
CA PHE A 4 31.76 -7.45 -36.30
C PHE A 4 31.55 -6.92 -34.88
N ALA A 5 31.98 -5.69 -34.57
CA ALA A 5 31.92 -5.15 -33.20
C ALA A 5 30.64 -4.36 -32.89
N PHE A 6 29.76 -4.09 -33.87
CA PHE A 6 28.59 -3.22 -33.65
C PHE A 6 27.27 -3.96 -33.40
N LEU A 7 27.23 -5.28 -33.55
CA LEU A 7 25.98 -6.06 -33.42
C LEU A 7 25.77 -6.72 -32.05
N ILE A 8 26.74 -6.63 -31.13
CA ILE A 8 26.63 -7.27 -29.80
C ILE A 8 26.17 -6.27 -28.71
N CYS A 9 26.27 -4.96 -28.94
CA CYS A 9 25.79 -3.95 -27.97
C CYS A 9 24.29 -3.63 -28.08
N ALA A 10 23.57 -4.14 -29.08
CA ALA A 10 22.19 -3.74 -29.36
C ALA A 10 21.11 -4.65 -28.72
N ILE A 11 21.49 -5.76 -28.07
CA ILE A 11 20.52 -6.80 -27.67
C ILE A 11 20.34 -6.91 -26.14
N VAL A 12 21.10 -6.17 -25.31
CA VAL A 12 21.06 -6.35 -23.84
C VAL A 12 20.32 -5.23 -23.09
N SER A 13 19.83 -4.18 -23.75
CA SER A 13 19.26 -3.02 -23.04
C SER A 13 17.73 -2.91 -23.02
N SER A 14 16.98 -3.83 -23.63
CA SER A 14 15.52 -3.71 -23.77
C SER A 14 14.69 -4.73 -22.99
N GLY A 15 15.31 -5.68 -22.28
CA GLY A 15 14.59 -6.82 -21.69
C GLY A 15 14.28 -6.78 -20.19
N CYS A 16 14.79 -5.80 -19.42
CA CYS A 16 14.75 -5.91 -17.95
C CYS A 16 13.80 -4.94 -17.25
N PHE A 17 13.38 -3.85 -17.90
CA PHE A 17 12.55 -2.83 -17.26
C PHE A 17 11.03 -3.09 -17.36
N ALA A 18 10.59 -3.77 -18.42
CA ALA A 18 9.16 -4.06 -18.62
C ALA A 18 8.64 -5.08 -17.58
N SER A 19 9.40 -6.15 -17.32
CA SER A 19 9.00 -7.17 -16.34
C SER A 19 9.04 -6.62 -14.90
N THR A 20 10.00 -5.75 -14.57
CA THR A 20 10.09 -5.17 -13.22
C THR A 20 8.95 -4.22 -12.90
N GLN A 21 8.42 -3.54 -13.92
CA GLN A 21 7.29 -2.63 -13.81
C GLN A 21 5.98 -3.43 -13.62
N GLU A 22 5.76 -4.47 -14.42
CA GLU A 22 4.61 -5.37 -14.28
C GLU A 22 4.57 -6.05 -12.90
N ASP A 23 5.71 -6.56 -12.43
CA ASP A 23 5.84 -7.15 -11.09
C ASP A 23 5.58 -6.13 -9.96
N PHE A 24 6.00 -4.88 -10.15
CA PHE A 24 5.73 -3.80 -9.20
C PHE A 24 4.23 -3.51 -9.11
N GLU A 25 3.57 -3.28 -10.25
CA GLU A 25 2.15 -2.91 -10.30
C GLU A 25 1.26 -4.05 -9.80
N LEU A 26 1.56 -5.30 -10.15
CA LEU A 26 0.84 -6.47 -9.63
C LEU A 26 0.91 -6.54 -8.10
N THR A 27 2.09 -6.33 -7.53
CA THR A 27 2.25 -6.34 -6.07
C THR A 27 1.55 -5.13 -5.44
N TYR A 28 1.71 -3.94 -6.01
CA TYR A 28 1.01 -2.73 -5.58
C TYR A 28 -0.50 -2.95 -5.52
N TYR A 29 -1.12 -3.45 -6.59
CA TYR A 29 -2.56 -3.68 -6.64
C TYR A 29 -3.02 -4.67 -5.59
N LYS A 30 -2.27 -5.75 -5.36
CA LYS A 30 -2.59 -6.73 -4.31
C LYS A 30 -2.53 -6.13 -2.91
N LEU A 31 -1.52 -5.29 -2.62
CA LEU A 31 -1.42 -4.60 -1.34
C LEU A 31 -2.57 -3.59 -1.17
N MET A 32 -2.87 -2.84 -2.23
CA MET A 32 -3.93 -1.85 -2.26
C MET A 32 -5.31 -2.48 -2.08
N GLU A 33 -5.59 -3.60 -2.75
CA GLU A 33 -6.85 -4.35 -2.66
C GLU A 33 -7.13 -4.80 -1.22
N ARG A 34 -6.12 -5.33 -0.51
CA ARG A 34 -6.28 -5.73 0.89
C ARG A 34 -6.65 -4.54 1.78
N TYR A 35 -5.95 -3.42 1.63
CA TYR A 35 -6.26 -2.21 2.37
C TYR A 35 -7.67 -1.70 2.06
N ILE A 36 -8.04 -1.62 0.77
CA ILE A 36 -9.38 -1.18 0.34
C ILE A 36 -10.45 -2.10 0.91
N GLN A 37 -10.24 -3.42 0.91
CA GLN A 37 -11.19 -4.37 1.49
C GLN A 37 -11.36 -4.11 3.00
N THR A 38 -10.28 -3.87 3.74
CA THR A 38 -10.38 -3.52 5.17
C THR A 38 -11.13 -2.20 5.39
N GLN A 39 -10.90 -1.18 4.55
CA GLN A 39 -11.66 0.08 4.60
C GLN A 39 -13.14 -0.13 4.27
N SER A 40 -13.44 -1.01 3.31
CA SER A 40 -14.81 -1.40 2.95
C SER A 40 -15.52 -2.08 4.12
N ASP A 41 -14.89 -3.08 4.74
CA ASP A 41 -15.40 -3.79 5.91
C ASP A 41 -15.66 -2.82 7.07
N ARG A 42 -14.74 -1.86 7.28
CA ARG A 42 -14.87 -0.80 8.28
C ARG A 42 -16.07 0.08 8.02
N ASN A 43 -16.23 0.55 6.78
CA ASN A 43 -17.35 1.39 6.38
C ASN A 43 -18.69 0.67 6.55
N GLN A 44 -18.76 -0.63 6.28
CA GLN A 44 -19.95 -1.44 6.53
C GLN A 44 -20.32 -1.50 8.02
N VAL A 45 -19.31 -1.59 8.90
CA VAL A 45 -19.54 -1.57 10.35
C VAL A 45 -20.02 -0.20 10.81
N ILE A 46 -19.46 0.89 10.26
CA ILE A 46 -19.90 2.27 10.55
C ILE A 46 -21.35 2.50 10.12
N SER A 47 -21.75 1.98 8.96
CA SER A 47 -23.12 2.12 8.46
C SER A 47 -24.15 1.30 9.23
N THR A 48 -23.73 0.45 10.18
CA THR A 48 -24.63 -0.37 10.98
C THR A 48 -25.04 0.35 12.27
N GLU A 49 -26.32 0.65 12.40
CA GLU A 49 -26.90 1.20 13.63
C GLU A 49 -26.88 0.16 14.77
N ALA A 50 -26.39 0.57 15.94
CA ALA A 50 -26.50 -0.21 17.17
C ALA A 50 -27.79 0.21 17.90
N LYS A 51 -28.59 -0.77 18.32
CA LYS A 51 -29.88 -0.55 19.01
C LYS A 51 -29.74 -0.67 20.53
N THR A 52 -28.62 -1.21 21.00
CA THR A 52 -28.32 -1.39 22.43
C THR A 52 -26.88 -1.00 22.74
N GLU A 53 -26.59 -0.69 24.01
CA GLU A 53 -25.22 -0.43 24.48
C GLU A 53 -24.28 -1.62 24.25
N GLN A 54 -24.79 -2.85 24.38
CA GLN A 54 -24.00 -4.05 24.14
C GLN A 54 -23.63 -4.19 22.65
N GLU A 55 -24.56 -3.89 21.74
CA GLU A 55 -24.29 -3.86 20.30
C GLU A 55 -23.30 -2.74 19.94
N ASP A 56 -23.40 -1.58 20.60
CA ASP A 56 -22.48 -0.46 20.40
C ASP A 56 -21.05 -0.81 20.83
N LEU A 57 -20.90 -1.49 21.98
CA LEU A 57 -19.61 -1.99 22.46
C LEU A 57 -18.99 -3.01 21.50
N VAL A 58 -19.79 -3.96 20.99
CA VAL A 58 -19.34 -4.95 19.99
C VAL A 58 -18.91 -4.25 18.70
N ARG A 59 -19.70 -3.28 18.22
CA ARG A 59 -19.37 -2.48 17.04
C ARG A 59 -18.06 -1.70 17.23
N SER A 60 -17.90 -1.04 18.38
CA SER A 60 -16.71 -0.28 18.73
C SER A 60 -15.44 -1.16 18.75
N ASN A 61 -15.52 -2.34 19.37
CA ASN A 61 -14.40 -3.28 19.38
C ASN A 61 -14.05 -3.80 17.98
N LYS A 62 -15.06 -4.05 17.14
CA LYS A 62 -14.86 -4.44 15.74
C LYS A 62 -14.18 -3.32 14.93
N LEU A 63 -14.61 -2.07 15.13
CA LEU A 63 -13.98 -0.91 14.50
C LEU A 63 -12.51 -0.78 14.88
N LYS A 64 -12.17 -0.89 16.18
CA LYS A 64 -10.77 -0.85 16.63
C LYS A 64 -9.92 -1.95 15.99
N THR A 65 -10.47 -3.16 15.87
CA THR A 65 -9.77 -4.27 15.22
C THR A 65 -9.49 -3.96 13.73
N LEU A 66 -10.48 -3.39 13.03
CA LEU A 66 -10.35 -2.99 11.64
C LEU A 66 -9.42 -1.78 11.46
N ASP A 67 -9.41 -0.82 12.39
CA ASP A 67 -8.48 0.32 12.40
C ASP A 67 -7.03 -0.18 12.47
N CYS A 68 -6.73 -1.04 13.46
CA CYS A 68 -5.39 -1.63 13.59
C CYS A 68 -4.97 -2.45 12.36
N LYS A 69 -5.91 -3.21 11.77
CA LYS A 69 -5.64 -3.97 10.54
C LYS A 69 -5.35 -3.03 9.37
N GLY A 70 -6.17 -2.00 9.18
CA GLY A 70 -6.03 -1.02 8.11
C GLY A 70 -4.73 -0.25 8.22
N TRP A 71 -4.31 0.15 9.42
CA TRP A 71 -3.01 0.80 9.62
C TRP A 71 -1.84 -0.12 9.27
N LYS A 72 -1.87 -1.40 9.68
CA LYS A 72 -0.82 -2.37 9.32
C LYS A 72 -0.73 -2.59 7.81
N GLU A 73 -1.86 -2.75 7.13
CA GLU A 73 -1.89 -2.93 5.67
C GLU A 73 -1.44 -1.68 4.92
N ASN A 74 -1.76 -0.49 5.42
CA ASN A 74 -1.33 0.77 4.81
C ASN A 74 0.18 1.01 4.99
N ILE A 75 0.73 0.67 6.17
CA ILE A 75 2.18 0.66 6.39
C ILE A 75 2.86 -0.30 5.41
N GLU A 76 2.34 -1.52 5.23
CA GLU A 76 2.92 -2.49 4.28
C GLU A 76 2.90 -1.95 2.84
N LEU A 77 1.81 -1.30 2.43
CA LEU A 77 1.72 -0.62 1.14
C LEU A 77 2.77 0.49 1.00
N PHE A 78 2.87 1.38 1.99
CA PHE A 78 3.79 2.51 1.94
C PHE A 78 5.26 2.05 1.99
N ASP A 79 5.59 1.08 2.84
CA ASP A 79 6.92 0.48 2.90
C ASP A 79 7.29 -0.15 1.54
N PHE A 80 6.35 -0.84 0.90
CA PHE A 80 6.57 -1.41 -0.44
C PHE A 80 6.87 -0.31 -1.47
N ILE A 81 6.03 0.73 -1.54
CA ILE A 81 6.23 1.86 -2.46
C ILE A 81 7.58 2.55 -2.19
N LEU A 82 7.91 2.81 -0.92
CA LEU A 82 9.19 3.43 -0.53
C LEU A 82 10.40 2.57 -0.94
N SER A 83 10.30 1.25 -0.80
CA SER A 83 11.38 0.33 -1.15
C SER A 83 11.65 0.26 -2.66
N ARG A 84 10.64 0.58 -3.48
CA ARG A 84 10.65 0.53 -4.95
C ARG A 84 10.16 1.84 -5.56
N PHE A 85 10.59 2.95 -4.98
CA PHE A 85 10.03 4.27 -5.31
C PHE A 85 10.29 4.68 -6.77
N LYS A 86 11.41 4.24 -7.35
CA LYS A 86 11.69 4.51 -8.77
C LYS A 86 10.68 3.83 -9.69
N GLU A 87 10.29 2.59 -9.38
CA GLU A 87 9.26 1.87 -10.12
C GLU A 87 7.87 2.48 -9.93
N TYR A 88 7.60 3.04 -8.75
CA TYR A 88 6.39 3.85 -8.52
C TYR A 88 6.38 5.12 -9.38
N GLU A 89 7.50 5.87 -9.45
CA GLU A 89 7.59 7.09 -10.26
C GLU A 89 7.39 6.82 -11.76
N SER A 90 7.79 5.63 -12.22
CA SER A 90 7.60 5.18 -13.61
C SER A 90 6.31 4.39 -13.84
N ALA A 91 5.45 4.23 -12.83
CA ALA A 91 4.22 3.46 -12.94
C ALA A 91 3.12 4.14 -13.75
N SER A 92 2.15 3.31 -14.12
CA SER A 92 0.89 3.72 -14.73
C SER A 92 0.23 4.88 -13.94
N GLU A 93 -0.55 5.69 -14.65
CA GLU A 93 -1.23 6.84 -14.04
C GLU A 93 -2.20 6.38 -12.95
N GLU A 94 -2.83 5.23 -13.13
CA GLU A 94 -3.71 4.59 -12.16
C GLU A 94 -3.01 4.30 -10.82
N VAL A 95 -1.73 3.92 -10.86
CA VAL A 95 -0.93 3.71 -9.64
C VAL A 95 -0.52 5.05 -9.02
N ARG A 96 -0.19 6.04 -9.85
CA ARG A 96 0.28 7.36 -9.40
C ARG A 96 -0.85 8.35 -9.07
N ILE A 97 -2.13 7.97 -9.23
CA ILE A 97 -3.29 8.86 -9.05
C ILE A 97 -3.35 9.50 -7.66
N MET A 98 -2.83 8.81 -6.65
CA MET A 98 -2.75 9.31 -5.28
C MET A 98 -1.66 10.38 -5.09
N GLY A 99 -0.74 10.53 -6.05
CA GLY A 99 0.24 11.61 -6.08
C GLY A 99 1.24 11.57 -4.92
N TYR A 100 1.51 10.38 -4.35
CA TYR A 100 2.42 10.25 -3.22
C TYR A 100 3.83 10.74 -3.57
N THR A 101 4.37 11.62 -2.73
CA THR A 101 5.80 11.92 -2.69
C THR A 101 6.49 10.98 -1.71
N LYS A 102 7.82 10.87 -1.80
CA LYS A 102 8.59 10.05 -0.86
C LYS A 102 8.45 10.58 0.56
N GLU A 103 8.44 11.90 0.72
CA GLU A 103 8.31 12.58 2.01
C GLU A 103 6.94 12.28 2.64
N ASN A 104 5.86 12.39 1.87
CA ASN A 104 4.51 12.11 2.37
C ASN A 104 4.39 10.64 2.81
N LEU A 105 4.94 9.69 2.04
CA LEU A 105 4.90 8.27 2.41
C LEU A 105 5.65 7.97 3.71
N ILE A 106 6.77 8.66 3.95
CA ILE A 106 7.54 8.52 5.20
C ILE A 106 6.74 9.08 6.35
N GLU A 107 6.26 10.32 6.24
CA GLU A 107 5.48 10.99 7.29
C GLU A 107 4.21 10.18 7.64
N ASP A 108 3.46 9.74 6.62
CA ASP A 108 2.25 8.95 6.83
C ASP A 108 2.56 7.57 7.43
N SER A 109 3.62 6.89 6.98
CA SER A 109 4.03 5.59 7.55
C SER A 109 4.47 5.73 9.01
N GLU A 110 5.21 6.77 9.36
CA GLU A 110 5.61 7.08 10.74
C GLU A 110 4.38 7.36 11.61
N TRP A 111 3.46 8.21 11.16
CA TRP A 111 2.22 8.50 11.88
C TRP A 111 1.37 7.25 12.12
N LEU A 112 1.27 6.35 11.13
CA LEU A 112 0.55 5.08 11.26
C LEU A 112 1.21 4.15 12.29
N ARG A 113 2.54 4.10 12.32
CA ARG A 113 3.30 3.31 13.32
C ARG A 113 3.06 3.85 14.72
N GLU A 114 3.05 5.17 14.89
CA GLU A 114 2.67 5.79 16.17
C GLU A 114 1.25 5.38 16.60
N GLN A 115 0.29 5.29 15.67
CA GLN A 115 -1.06 4.83 16.00
C GLN A 115 -1.08 3.37 16.48
N LEU A 116 -0.24 2.51 15.91
CA LEU A 116 -0.12 1.12 16.36
C LEU A 116 0.51 0.98 17.75
N ASP A 117 1.38 1.91 18.13
CA ASP A 117 2.09 1.88 19.42
C ASP A 117 1.30 2.52 20.58
N LYS A 118 0.33 3.38 20.28
CA LYS A 118 -0.58 4.01 21.24
C LYS A 118 -1.39 2.98 22.04
N PRO A 119 -1.25 2.93 23.39
CA PRO A 119 -1.98 1.96 24.23
C PRO A 119 -3.51 2.03 24.09
N GLU A 120 -4.06 3.21 23.85
CA GLU A 120 -5.50 3.46 23.69
C GLU A 120 -6.10 2.72 22.48
N ASN A 121 -5.29 2.46 21.45
CA ASN A 121 -5.72 1.80 20.22
C ASN A 121 -5.71 0.28 20.33
N LYS A 122 -4.99 -0.29 21.31
CA LYS A 122 -4.96 -1.73 21.61
C LYS A 122 -4.63 -2.61 20.39
N CYS A 123 -3.66 -2.19 19.58
CA CYS A 123 -3.23 -2.92 18.38
C CYS A 123 -2.20 -4.04 18.63
N LYS A 124 -1.83 -4.24 19.91
CA LYS A 124 -0.87 -5.22 20.42
C LYS A 124 -1.59 -6.36 21.15
#